data_AF-T1ALG6-F1
#
_entry.id   AF-T1ALG6-F1
#
_cell.length_a   1.000
_cell.length_b   1.000
_cell.length_c   1.000
_cell.angle_alpha   90.00
_cell.angle_beta   90.00
_cell.angle_gamma   90.00
#
_symmetry.space_group_name_H-M   'P 1'
#
loop_
_entity.id
_entity.type
_entity.pdbx_description
1 polymer ?
#
loop_
_entity_poly.entity_id
_entity_poly.type
_entity_poly.pdbx_seq_one_letter_code
_entity_poly.pdbx_strand_id
1 'polypeptide(L)'
;EGTFDEAHSLAPVAQRLSELLGQPVPLVRYWLDHPLNVEPGQVVLLENVRFNVGEKKDDDTLSKKMAALCDVFVMDAFGTAHRAEASTHGVAKFAPIACAGPLLAAELDALGRALKEPARPLVAIVAGSKVS
;
A
#
# COMPACT_ATOMS: atom_id res chain seq x y z
N GLU A 1 6.18 -6.37 -14.64
CA GLU A 1 6.81 -5.13 -14.18
C GLU A 1 7.43 -4.45 -15.35
N GLY A 2 7.48 -3.13 -15.37
CA GLY A 2 8.16 -2.35 -16.40
C GLY A 2 7.36 -2.05 -17.66
N THR A 3 6.12 -2.53 -17.76
CA THR A 3 5.27 -2.28 -18.93
C THR A 3 3.91 -1.81 -18.45
N PHE A 4 3.46 -0.67 -18.97
CA PHE A 4 2.11 -0.18 -18.79
C PHE A 4 1.12 -1.09 -19.53
N ASP A 5 -0.01 -1.36 -18.89
CA ASP A 5 -1.14 -2.05 -19.48
C ASP A 5 -2.43 -1.34 -19.06
N GLU A 6 -3.20 -0.89 -20.04
CA GLU A 6 -4.44 -0.15 -19.81
C GLU A 6 -5.47 -0.98 -19.02
N ALA A 7 -5.48 -2.30 -19.19
CA ALA A 7 -6.36 -3.19 -18.43
C ALA A 7 -6.01 -3.25 -16.92
N HIS A 8 -4.78 -2.90 -16.57
CA HIS A 8 -4.28 -2.90 -15.19
C HIS A 8 -4.05 -1.48 -14.64
N SER A 9 -4.47 -0.45 -15.37
CA SER A 9 -4.44 0.93 -14.91
C SER A 9 -5.43 1.17 -13.77
N LEU A 10 -5.07 2.05 -12.84
CA LEU A 10 -5.92 2.47 -11.73
C LEU A 10 -6.90 3.59 -12.11
N ALA A 11 -7.04 3.94 -13.40
CA ALA A 11 -7.97 4.98 -13.84
C ALA A 11 -9.42 4.78 -13.37
N PRO A 12 -10.01 3.57 -13.46
CA PRO A 12 -11.34 3.30 -12.93
C PRO A 12 -11.42 3.47 -11.40
N VAL A 13 -10.32 3.17 -10.70
CA VAL A 13 -10.22 3.33 -9.24
C VAL A 13 -10.16 4.81 -8.85
N ALA A 14 -9.36 5.61 -9.55
CA ALA A 14 -9.29 7.06 -9.34
C ALA A 14 -10.67 7.71 -9.51
N GLN A 15 -11.38 7.36 -10.58
CA GLN A 15 -12.73 7.84 -10.81
C GLN A 15 -13.67 7.48 -9.65
N ARG A 16 -13.69 6.21 -9.24
CA ARG A 16 -14.58 5.76 -8.17
C ARG A 16 -14.24 6.40 -6.82
N LEU A 17 -12.95 6.58 -6.53
CA LEU A 17 -12.49 7.24 -5.31
C LEU A 17 -12.90 8.72 -5.29
N SER A 18 -12.82 9.40 -6.44
CA SER A 18 -13.29 10.78 -6.58
C SER A 18 -14.78 10.93 -6.28
N GLU A 19 -15.62 10.02 -6.80
CA GLU A 19 -17.06 10.00 -6.50
C GLU A 19 -17.36 9.79 -5.01
N LEU A 20 -16.66 8.86 -4.37
CA LEU A 20 -16.87 8.54 -2.95
C LEU A 20 -16.42 9.66 -2.01
N LEU A 21 -15.34 10.37 -2.36
CA LEU A 21 -14.82 11.48 -1.56
C LEU A 21 -15.52 12.81 -1.86
N GLY A 22 -16.28 12.91 -2.95
CA GLY A 22 -16.91 14.16 -3.37
C GLY A 22 -15.90 15.25 -3.79
N GLN A 23 -14.68 14.86 -4.15
CA GLN A 23 -13.62 15.77 -4.61
C GLN A 23 -12.79 15.16 -5.74
N PRO A 24 -12.10 15.97 -6.57
CA PRO A 24 -11.24 15.46 -7.65
C PRO A 24 -10.10 14.59 -7.10
N VAL A 25 -9.88 13.43 -7.72
CA VAL A 25 -8.73 12.57 -7.46
C VAL A 25 -8.02 12.25 -8.78
N PRO A 26 -7.04 13.06 -9.23
CA PRO A 26 -6.33 12.80 -10.47
C PRO A 26 -5.45 11.55 -10.34
N LEU A 27 -5.37 10.78 -11.42
CA LEU A 27 -4.41 9.69 -11.57
C LEU A 27 -3.12 10.22 -12.19
N VAL A 28 -1.99 10.05 -11.51
CA VAL A 28 -0.67 10.44 -12.03
C VAL A 28 0.08 9.20 -12.52
N ARG A 29 0.33 9.13 -13.83
CA ARG A 29 0.95 7.96 -14.49
C ARG A 29 2.46 7.86 -14.26
N TYR A 30 3.20 8.92 -14.55
CA TYR A 30 4.67 8.94 -14.48
C TYR A 30 5.15 9.60 -13.19
N TRP A 31 4.64 9.12 -12.06
CA TRP A 31 4.80 9.76 -10.75
C TRP A 31 6.21 9.67 -10.14
N LEU A 32 7.08 8.81 -10.68
CA LEU A 32 8.49 8.73 -10.27
C LEU A 32 9.40 9.73 -11.00
N ASP A 33 8.96 10.23 -12.16
CA ASP A 33 9.80 11.03 -13.06
C ASP A 33 9.44 12.52 -13.03
N HIS A 34 8.34 12.88 -12.35
CA HIS A 34 7.84 14.25 -12.27
C HIS A 34 7.52 14.65 -10.82
N PRO A 35 7.76 15.91 -10.45
CA PRO A 35 7.36 16.40 -9.13
C PRO A 35 5.84 16.35 -8.99
N LEU A 36 5.38 15.84 -7.84
CA LEU A 36 3.98 15.88 -7.45
C LEU A 36 3.73 17.20 -6.72
N ASN A 37 2.83 18.02 -7.24
CA ASN A 37 2.35 19.19 -6.50
C ASN A 37 0.96 18.88 -5.94
N VAL A 38 0.88 18.67 -4.62
CA VAL A 38 -0.34 18.30 -3.91
C VAL A 38 -0.52 19.23 -2.74
N GLU A 39 -1.58 20.04 -2.78
CA GLU A 39 -1.89 21.00 -1.72
C GLU A 39 -2.59 20.29 -0.54
N PRO A 40 -2.50 20.83 0.69
CA PRO A 40 -3.21 20.29 1.84
C PRO A 40 -4.71 20.10 1.58
N GLY A 41 -5.21 18.89 1.85
CA GLY A 41 -6.61 18.52 1.61
C GLY A 41 -6.88 17.90 0.23
N GLN A 42 -5.94 17.98 -0.71
CA GLN A 42 -6.04 17.28 -1.99
C GLN A 42 -5.63 15.83 -1.88
N VAL A 43 -6.19 15.00 -2.76
CA VAL A 43 -5.88 13.58 -2.88
C VAL A 43 -5.47 13.29 -4.32
N VAL A 44 -4.36 12.59 -4.49
CA VAL A 44 -3.86 12.14 -5.79
C VAL A 44 -3.69 10.63 -5.74
N LEU A 45 -4.09 9.94 -6.81
CA LEU A 45 -3.80 8.51 -6.97
C LEU A 45 -2.58 8.35 -7.87
N LEU A 46 -1.59 7.61 -7.40
CA LEU A 46 -0.44 7.22 -8.21
C LEU A 46 -0.78 5.97 -8.99
N GLU A 47 -0.31 5.86 -10.23
CA GLU A 47 -0.54 4.69 -11.07
C GLU A 47 0.11 3.42 -10.50
N ASN A 48 -0.46 2.28 -10.89
CA ASN A 48 -0.11 0.93 -10.43
C ASN A 48 1.40 0.73 -10.23
N VAL A 49 1.80 0.55 -8.96
CA VAL A 49 3.19 0.36 -8.54
C VAL A 49 3.89 -0.81 -9.25
N ARG A 50 3.13 -1.82 -9.70
CA ARG A 50 3.65 -3.00 -10.43
C ARG A 50 4.10 -2.67 -11.85
N PHE A 51 3.82 -1.47 -12.37
CA PHE A 51 4.41 -0.98 -13.61
C PHE A 51 5.85 -0.53 -13.42
N ASN A 52 6.31 -0.27 -12.19
CA ASN A 52 7.69 0.09 -11.92
C ASN A 52 8.57 -1.15 -11.82
N VAL A 53 9.69 -1.15 -12.55
CA VAL A 53 10.71 -2.21 -12.43
C VAL A 53 11.35 -2.11 -11.05
N GLY A 54 11.41 -3.23 -10.33
CA GLY A 54 12.02 -3.32 -9.01
C GLY A 54 11.02 -3.46 -7.86
N GLU A 55 9.72 -3.28 -8.11
CA GLU A 55 8.67 -3.38 -7.09
C GLU A 55 8.71 -4.72 -6.33
N LYS A 56 8.58 -5.85 -7.05
CA LYS A 56 8.64 -7.22 -6.49
C LYS A 56 9.98 -7.58 -5.86
N LYS A 57 11.04 -6.91 -6.29
CA LYS A 57 12.40 -7.21 -5.83
C LYS A 57 12.79 -6.40 -4.60
N ASP A 58 11.89 -5.55 -4.10
CA ASP A 58 12.17 -4.62 -3.01
C ASP A 58 13.42 -3.76 -3.32
N ASP A 59 13.50 -3.25 -4.55
CA ASP A 59 14.69 -2.54 -5.02
C ASP A 59 14.89 -1.23 -4.22
N ASP A 60 16.07 -1.08 -3.62
CA ASP A 60 16.41 0.07 -2.78
C ASP A 60 16.40 1.40 -3.58
N THR A 61 16.74 1.37 -4.87
CA THR A 61 16.74 2.59 -5.70
C THR A 61 15.32 3.07 -5.92
N LEU A 62 14.42 2.16 -6.28
CA LEU A 62 12.99 2.45 -6.40
C LEU A 62 12.41 2.91 -5.06
N SER A 63 12.72 2.19 -3.99
CA SER A 63 12.25 2.49 -2.63
C SER A 63 12.63 3.89 -2.16
N LYS A 64 13.88 4.31 -2.40
CA LYS A 64 14.35 5.66 -2.10
C LYS A 64 13.62 6.73 -2.92
N LYS A 65 13.34 6.46 -4.20
CA LYS A 65 12.54 7.37 -5.02
C LYS A 65 11.12 7.52 -4.47
N MET A 66 10.48 6.43 -4.07
CA MET A 66 9.14 6.48 -3.45
C MET A 66 9.16 7.24 -2.12
N ALA A 67 10.15 6.97 -1.27
CA ALA A 67 10.30 7.65 0.01
C ALA A 67 10.50 9.15 -0.14
N ALA A 68 11.23 9.60 -1.18
CA ALA A 68 11.45 11.02 -1.46
C ALA A 68 10.18 11.79 -1.84
N LEU A 69 9.05 11.11 -2.10
CA LEU A 69 7.77 11.74 -2.41
C LEU A 69 6.97 12.14 -1.17
N CYS A 70 7.39 11.73 0.03
CA CYS A 70 6.61 11.94 1.24
C CYS A 70 7.47 12.24 2.46
N ASP A 71 6.91 13.03 3.37
CA ASP A 71 7.47 13.21 4.72
C ASP A 71 7.07 12.07 5.65
N VAL A 72 5.92 11.46 5.38
CA VAL A 72 5.34 10.35 6.16
C VAL A 72 4.83 9.27 5.21
N PHE A 73 5.31 8.04 5.41
CA PHE A 73 4.76 6.85 4.78
C PHE A 73 3.75 6.17 5.71
N VAL A 74 2.56 5.89 5.18
CA VAL A 74 1.50 5.18 5.91
C VAL A 74 1.22 3.85 5.22
N MET A 75 1.53 2.73 5.88
CA MET A 75 1.20 1.40 5.37
C MET A 75 -0.19 0.99 5.86
N ASP A 76 -1.16 0.91 4.96
CA ASP A 76 -2.54 0.53 5.29
C ASP A 76 -3.06 -0.71 4.53
N ALA A 77 -2.15 -1.43 3.85
CA ALA A 77 -2.49 -2.55 2.98
C ALA A 77 -2.07 -3.92 3.55
N PHE A 78 -2.70 -4.37 4.65
CA PHE A 78 -2.35 -5.62 5.36
C PHE A 78 -2.25 -6.85 4.42
N GLY A 79 -3.17 -6.99 3.46
CA GLY A 79 -3.17 -8.11 2.51
C GLY A 79 -1.88 -8.24 1.68
N THR A 80 -1.11 -7.16 1.56
CA THR A 80 0.19 -7.15 0.84
C THR A 80 1.39 -7.16 1.78
N ALA A 81 1.19 -6.94 3.09
CA ALA A 81 2.26 -6.79 4.08
C ALA A 81 3.12 -8.05 4.28
N HIS A 82 2.64 -9.22 3.83
CA HIS A 82 3.39 -10.48 3.87
C HIS A 82 4.53 -10.57 2.83
N ARG A 83 4.66 -9.58 1.93
CA ARG A 83 5.71 -9.52 0.91
C ARG A 83 6.57 -8.27 1.10
N ALA A 84 7.88 -8.46 1.09
CA ALA A 84 8.82 -7.36 0.99
C ALA A 84 8.84 -6.87 -0.46
N GLU A 85 8.26 -5.71 -0.70
CA GLU A 85 8.20 -5.04 -2.00
C GLU A 85 8.47 -3.54 -1.80
N ALA A 86 8.88 -2.84 -2.88
CA ALA A 86 9.35 -1.45 -2.75
C ALA A 86 8.27 -0.52 -2.18
N SER A 87 7.00 -0.68 -2.55
CA SER A 87 5.89 0.15 -2.05
C SER A 87 5.33 -0.27 -0.69
N THR A 88 5.70 -1.44 -0.17
CA THR A 88 5.19 -1.96 1.10
C THR A 88 6.24 -1.91 2.21
N HIS A 89 7.44 -2.40 1.92
CA HIS A 89 8.54 -2.58 2.86
C HIS A 89 9.69 -1.62 2.58
N GLY A 90 10.14 -1.55 1.33
CA GLY A 90 11.31 -0.77 0.95
C GLY A 90 11.16 0.72 1.24
N VAL A 91 10.04 1.32 0.85
CA VAL A 91 9.73 2.74 1.11
C VAL A 91 9.78 3.09 2.60
N ALA A 92 9.29 2.19 3.46
CA ALA A 92 9.29 2.40 4.91
C ALA A 92 10.70 2.46 5.52
N LYS A 93 11.70 1.83 4.88
CA LYS A 93 13.10 1.90 5.33
C LYS A 93 13.72 3.29 5.14
N PHE A 94 13.22 4.04 4.15
CA PHE A 94 13.84 5.28 3.70
C PHE A 94 12.98 6.53 3.93
N ALA A 95 11.66 6.36 4.14
CA ALA A 95 10.79 7.48 4.50
C ALA A 95 11.21 8.07 5.86
N PRO A 96 11.16 9.40 6.06
CA PRO A 96 11.55 10.01 7.31
C PRO A 96 10.74 9.50 8.51
N ILE A 97 9.44 9.27 8.30
CA ILE A 97 8.52 8.67 9.27
C ILE A 97 7.73 7.58 8.56
N ALA A 98 7.59 6.41 9.20
CA ALA A 98 6.74 5.33 8.73
C ALA A 98 5.79 4.90 9.85
N CYS A 99 4.50 4.75 9.53
CA CYS A 99 3.49 4.29 10.48
C CYS A 99 2.48 3.34 9.84
N ALA A 100 1.70 2.66 10.68
CA ALA A 100 0.56 1.86 10.25
C ALA A 100 -0.67 2.75 10.09
N GLY A 101 -1.41 2.56 9.00
CA GLY A 101 -2.73 3.16 8.84
C GLY A 101 -3.79 2.45 9.70
N PRO A 102 -5.03 2.99 9.72
CA PRO A 102 -6.09 2.48 10.58
C PRO A 102 -6.48 1.02 10.31
N LEU A 103 -6.51 0.58 9.04
CA LEU A 103 -6.86 -0.79 8.68
C LEU A 103 -5.75 -1.76 9.07
N LEU A 104 -4.48 -1.40 8.79
CA LEU A 104 -3.35 -2.23 9.21
C LEU A 104 -3.29 -2.35 10.73
N ALA A 105 -3.44 -1.24 11.45
CA ALA A 105 -3.43 -1.25 12.92
C ALA A 105 -4.55 -2.13 13.49
N ALA A 106 -5.78 -1.99 12.97
CA ALA A 106 -6.91 -2.80 13.40
C ALA A 106 -6.69 -4.31 13.18
N GLU A 107 -6.11 -4.70 12.04
CA GLU A 107 -5.77 -6.11 11.76
C GLU A 107 -4.69 -6.63 12.72
N LEU A 108 -3.65 -5.84 13.00
CA LEU A 108 -2.60 -6.22 13.96
C LEU A 108 -3.14 -6.36 15.39
N ASP A 109 -4.04 -5.48 15.80
CA ASP A 109 -4.70 -5.56 17.11
C ASP A 109 -5.60 -6.79 17.21
N ALA A 110 -6.39 -7.08 16.16
CA ALA A 110 -7.25 -8.27 16.11
C ALA A 110 -6.43 -9.56 16.19
N LEU A 111 -5.35 -9.67 15.41
CA LEU A 111 -4.43 -10.80 15.45
C LEU A 111 -3.67 -10.89 16.78
N GLY A 112 -3.25 -9.77 17.35
CA GLY A 112 -2.61 -9.70 18.66
C GLY A 112 -3.52 -10.26 19.76
N ARG A 113 -4.79 -9.84 19.77
CA ARG A 113 -5.80 -10.36 20.71
C ARG A 113 -6.04 -11.86 20.53
N ALA A 114 -6.02 -12.37 19.30
CA ALA A 114 -6.27 -13.79 19.04
C ALA A 114 -5.05 -14.69 19.31
N LEU A 115 -3.83 -14.20 19.08
CA LEU A 115 -2.61 -15.02 19.10
C LEU A 115 -1.73 -14.79 20.33
N LYS A 116 -1.60 -13.54 20.80
CA LYS A 116 -0.72 -13.20 21.94
C LYS A 116 -1.47 -13.28 23.26
N GLU A 117 -2.67 -12.72 23.34
CA GLU A 117 -3.47 -12.62 24.57
C GLU A 117 -4.92 -13.12 24.39
N PRO A 118 -5.13 -14.38 23.97
CA PRO A 118 -6.46 -14.89 23.72
C PRO A 118 -7.27 -15.03 25.01
N ALA A 119 -8.52 -14.57 24.96
CA ALA A 119 -9.53 -14.96 25.93
C ALA A 119 -9.71 -16.49 25.90
N ARG A 120 -9.75 -17.12 27.08
CA ARG A 120 -9.83 -18.58 27.21
C ARG A 120 -11.24 -19.02 27.61
N PRO A 121 -11.73 -20.17 27.11
CA PRO A 121 -11.05 -21.11 26.20
C PRO A 121 -10.95 -20.57 24.76
N LEU A 122 -9.80 -20.77 24.11
CA LEU A 122 -9.58 -20.42 22.71
C LEU A 122 -9.89 -21.64 21.82
N VAL A 123 -10.69 -21.44 20.79
CA VAL A 123 -11.00 -22.45 19.77
C VAL A 123 -10.62 -21.90 18.39
N ALA A 124 -9.85 -22.68 17.63
CA ALA A 124 -9.54 -22.38 16.23
C ALA A 124 -10.31 -23.33 15.31
N ILE A 125 -10.97 -22.77 14.28
CA ILE A 125 -11.65 -23.54 13.24
C ILE A 125 -10.81 -23.45 11.98
N VAL A 126 -10.22 -24.58 11.56
CA VAL A 126 -9.38 -24.67 10.36
C VAL A 126 -10.09 -25.55 9.34
N ALA A 127 -10.49 -24.97 8.21
CA ALA A 127 -11.19 -25.65 7.13
C ALA A 127 -10.59 -25.26 5.77
N GLY A 128 -10.57 -26.19 4.82
CA GLY A 128 -10.00 -26.00 3.48
C GLY A 128 -9.98 -27.30 2.67
N SER A 129 -9.79 -27.21 1.35
CA SER A 129 -9.78 -28.38 0.45
C SER A 129 -8.50 -29.22 0.54
N LYS A 130 -7.44 -28.67 1.14
CA LYS A 130 -6.14 -29.32 1.31
C LYS A 130 -5.59 -29.05 2.70
N VAL A 131 -4.88 -30.04 3.22
CA VAL A 131 -4.13 -29.96 4.48
C VAL A 131 -2.68 -29.48 4.24
N SER A 132 -2.19 -29.57 3.00
CA SER A 132 -0.82 -29.27 2.57
C SER A 132 -0.52 -27.78 2.36
#